data_AF-A0A8S2G7Y3-F1
#
_entry.id   AF-A0A8S2G7Y3-F1
#
_cell.length_a   1.000
_cell.length_b   1.000
_cell.length_c   1.000
_cell.angle_alpha   90.00
_cell.angle_beta   90.00
_cell.angle_gamma   90.00
#
_symmetry.space_group_name_H-M   'P 1'
#
loop_
_entity.id
_entity.type
_entity.pdbx_description
1 polymer ?
#
loop_
_entity_poly.entity_id
_entity_poly.type
_entity_poly.pdbx_seq_one_letter_code
_entity_poly.pdbx_strand_id
1 'polypeptide(L)'
;ISGVLIQGRANKDEYVTSFMISYSTDAFRWQYIVDRYGNQKVFAGNTDPYTVRHNYFDEPIVARFIKFHTIQWYQHPSLRVEIIGCQECKQYLGLPPYGKISASTSWPYRRRASCQPEDGHLLSNKGWCSKKRY
;
A
#
# COMPACT_ATOMS: atom_id res chain seq x y z
N ILE A 1 -11.23 -1.32 2.75
CA ILE A 1 -10.02 -2.11 2.41
C ILE A 1 -10.37 -2.96 1.20
N SER A 2 -9.62 -2.85 0.11
CA SER A 2 -9.94 -3.47 -1.19
C SER A 2 -8.93 -4.53 -1.63
N GLY A 3 -7.79 -4.66 -0.95
CA GLY A 3 -6.83 -5.70 -1.28
C GLY A 3 -5.58 -5.65 -0.40
N VAL A 4 -4.66 -6.55 -0.69
CA VAL A 4 -3.37 -6.66 -0.02
C VAL A 4 -2.27 -6.96 -1.04
N LEU A 5 -1.10 -6.42 -0.79
CA LEU A 5 0.13 -6.78 -1.49
C LEU A 5 1.00 -7.56 -0.53
N ILE A 6 1.60 -8.64 -1.02
CA ILE A 6 2.49 -9.47 -0.22
C ILE A 6 3.81 -9.74 -0.94
N GLN A 7 4.87 -9.91 -0.17
CA GLN A 7 6.21 -10.21 -0.66
C GLN A 7 6.94 -11.12 0.34
N GLY A 8 7.79 -12.01 -0.15
CA GLY A 8 8.65 -12.84 0.71
C GLY A 8 9.82 -12.06 1.32
N ARG A 9 10.74 -12.75 1.96
CA ARG A 9 11.94 -12.13 2.57
C ARG A 9 13.06 -11.99 1.54
N ALA A 10 13.48 -10.80 1.15
CA ALA A 10 14.47 -10.64 0.08
C ALA A 10 15.84 -11.35 0.31
N ASN A 11 16.29 -11.49 1.56
CA ASN A 11 17.63 -12.03 1.85
C ASN A 11 17.68 -13.56 1.99
N LYS A 12 16.54 -14.24 1.90
CA LYS A 12 16.45 -15.71 1.98
C LYS A 12 15.31 -16.22 1.10
N ASP A 13 15.37 -17.46 0.70
CA ASP A 13 14.29 -18.07 -0.08
C ASP A 13 13.14 -18.50 0.85
N GLU A 14 12.53 -17.54 1.56
CA GLU A 14 11.47 -17.71 2.55
C GLU A 14 10.24 -16.87 2.14
N TYR A 15 9.10 -17.53 1.89
CA TYR A 15 7.86 -16.86 1.48
C TYR A 15 6.61 -17.70 1.72
N VAL A 16 5.47 -17.05 1.90
CA VAL A 16 4.15 -17.69 2.03
C VAL A 16 3.56 -17.95 0.64
N THR A 17 3.10 -19.18 0.40
CA THR A 17 2.54 -19.64 -0.89
C THR A 17 1.01 -19.69 -0.88
N SER A 18 0.38 -19.80 0.28
CA SER A 18 -1.07 -19.64 0.42
C SER A 18 -1.48 -19.14 1.80
N PHE A 19 -2.53 -18.33 1.85
CA PHE A 19 -3.02 -17.72 3.09
C PHE A 19 -4.52 -17.40 3.04
N MET A 20 -5.13 -17.26 4.20
CA MET A 20 -6.49 -16.74 4.38
C MET A 20 -6.42 -15.42 5.15
N ILE A 21 -7.48 -14.63 5.06
CA ILE A 21 -7.60 -13.37 5.80
C ILE A 21 -8.89 -13.39 6.62
N SER A 22 -8.77 -13.04 7.90
CA SER A 22 -9.93 -12.66 8.70
C SER A 22 -9.83 -11.21 9.15
N TYR A 23 -10.97 -10.57 9.35
CA TYR A 23 -11.06 -9.17 9.69
C TYR A 23 -12.09 -8.92 10.79
N SER A 24 -11.95 -7.78 11.46
CA SER A 24 -12.82 -7.37 12.56
C SER A 24 -12.84 -5.84 12.70
N THR A 25 -13.93 -5.32 13.25
CA THR A 25 -14.08 -3.91 13.65
C THR A 25 -13.84 -3.72 15.15
N ASP A 26 -14.04 -4.76 15.96
CA ASP A 26 -14.02 -4.73 17.44
C ASP A 26 -12.92 -5.60 18.06
N ALA A 27 -12.20 -6.39 17.26
CA ALA A 27 -11.22 -7.40 17.66
C ALA A 27 -11.77 -8.63 18.42
N PHE A 28 -13.08 -8.71 18.67
CA PHE A 28 -13.74 -9.84 19.33
C PHE A 28 -14.41 -10.76 18.31
N ARG A 29 -15.19 -10.19 17.37
CA ARG A 29 -15.87 -10.94 16.32
C ARG A 29 -15.07 -10.89 15.03
N TRP A 30 -14.65 -12.05 14.56
CA TRP A 30 -13.82 -12.20 13.36
C TRP A 30 -14.62 -12.82 12.23
N GLN A 31 -14.52 -12.24 11.04
CA GLN A 31 -15.12 -12.75 9.81
C GLN A 31 -14.03 -13.06 8.81
N TYR A 32 -14.17 -14.15 8.06
CA TYR A 32 -13.24 -14.48 6.99
C TYR A 32 -13.66 -13.79 5.69
N ILE A 33 -12.69 -13.43 4.87
CA ILE A 33 -12.99 -13.07 3.48
C ILE A 33 -13.45 -14.33 2.76
N VAL A 34 -14.55 -14.22 2.04
CA VAL A 34 -15.15 -15.32 1.28
C VAL A 34 -14.90 -15.17 -0.21
N ASP A 35 -14.96 -16.28 -0.93
CA ASP A 35 -14.98 -16.29 -2.39
C ASP A 35 -16.41 -16.02 -2.91
N ARG A 36 -16.55 -15.97 -4.25
CA ARG A 36 -17.84 -15.81 -4.93
C ARG A 36 -18.87 -16.91 -4.63
N TYR A 37 -18.47 -18.00 -3.99
CA TYR A 37 -19.32 -19.13 -3.63
C TYR A 37 -19.64 -19.18 -2.12
N GLY A 38 -19.16 -18.21 -1.33
CA GLY A 38 -19.37 -18.14 0.11
C GLY A 38 -18.41 -18.99 0.95
N ASN A 39 -17.41 -19.61 0.34
CA ASN A 39 -16.39 -20.37 1.06
C ASN A 39 -15.25 -19.45 1.52
N GLN A 40 -14.51 -19.84 2.56
CA GLN A 40 -13.33 -19.09 3.01
C GLN A 40 -12.31 -18.97 1.87
N LYS A 41 -11.97 -17.74 1.49
CA LYS A 41 -11.09 -17.47 0.36
C LYS A 41 -9.65 -17.81 0.70
N VAL A 42 -9.09 -18.78 0.00
CA VAL A 42 -7.65 -19.07 -0.01
C VAL A 42 -7.00 -18.19 -1.07
N PHE A 43 -6.15 -17.26 -0.63
CA PHE A 43 -5.38 -16.40 -1.52
C PHE A 43 -4.10 -17.10 -1.96
N ALA A 44 -3.77 -16.95 -3.24
CA ALA A 44 -2.49 -17.36 -3.78
C ALA A 44 -1.37 -16.43 -3.27
N GLY A 45 -0.35 -17.04 -2.68
CA GLY A 45 0.82 -16.38 -2.12
C GLY A 45 1.86 -15.98 -3.17
N ASN A 46 3.09 -15.80 -2.71
CA ASN A 46 4.25 -15.58 -3.56
C ASN A 46 4.78 -16.90 -4.13
N THR A 47 5.48 -16.81 -5.26
CA THR A 47 6.22 -17.91 -5.90
C THR A 47 7.73 -17.74 -5.79
N ASP A 48 8.18 -16.58 -5.28
CA ASP A 48 9.57 -16.20 -5.10
C ASP A 48 9.65 -15.10 -4.01
N PRO A 49 10.84 -14.84 -3.42
CA PRO A 49 10.95 -13.93 -2.29
C PRO A 49 10.97 -12.43 -2.66
N TYR A 50 11.04 -12.07 -3.94
CA TYR A 50 11.27 -10.70 -4.41
C TYR A 50 10.06 -10.08 -5.12
N THR A 51 9.22 -10.86 -5.80
CA THR A 51 8.09 -10.33 -6.56
C THR A 51 6.94 -9.97 -5.62
N VAL A 52 6.39 -8.77 -5.79
CA VAL A 52 5.20 -8.34 -5.03
C VAL A 52 3.96 -8.96 -5.66
N ARG A 53 3.26 -9.81 -4.92
CA ARG A 53 1.99 -10.44 -5.34
C ARG A 53 0.82 -9.56 -4.93
N HIS A 54 -0.03 -9.22 -5.88
CA HIS A 54 -1.21 -8.38 -5.67
C HIS A 54 -2.44 -9.28 -5.50
N ASN A 55 -3.17 -9.12 -4.39
CA ASN A 55 -4.37 -9.88 -4.08
C ASN A 55 -5.52 -8.91 -3.78
N TYR A 56 -6.38 -8.68 -4.77
CA TYR A 56 -7.57 -7.86 -4.60
C TYR A 56 -8.74 -8.69 -4.05
N PHE A 57 -9.57 -8.02 -3.26
CA PHE A 57 -10.81 -8.61 -2.75
C PHE A 57 -11.91 -8.40 -3.79
N ASP A 58 -12.79 -9.39 -3.92
CA ASP A 58 -13.90 -9.29 -4.89
C ASP A 58 -14.86 -8.17 -4.46
N GLU A 59 -15.03 -8.01 -3.14
CA GLU A 59 -15.75 -6.91 -2.51
C GLU A 59 -14.87 -6.20 -1.47
N PRO A 60 -14.90 -4.86 -1.40
CA PRO A 60 -14.16 -4.13 -0.38
C PRO A 60 -14.79 -4.34 1.00
N ILE A 61 -13.94 -4.56 2.01
CA ILE A 61 -14.35 -4.77 3.40
C ILE A 61 -14.14 -3.51 4.25
N VAL A 62 -14.99 -3.35 5.27
CA VAL A 62 -14.79 -2.37 6.34
C VAL A 62 -14.20 -3.10 7.55
N ALA A 63 -12.98 -2.73 7.93
CA ALA A 63 -12.30 -3.36 9.05
C ALA A 63 -11.35 -2.38 9.75
N ARG A 64 -11.10 -2.64 11.03
CA ARG A 64 -10.06 -2.00 11.83
C ARG A 64 -8.88 -2.93 12.10
N PHE A 65 -9.16 -4.22 12.20
CA PHE A 65 -8.19 -5.27 12.46
C PHE A 65 -8.22 -6.30 11.33
N ILE A 66 -7.04 -6.70 10.89
CA ILE A 66 -6.84 -7.73 9.87
C ILE A 66 -5.88 -8.77 10.43
N LYS A 67 -6.19 -10.05 10.24
CA LYS A 67 -5.34 -11.19 10.56
C LYS A 67 -5.03 -11.94 9.28
N PHE A 68 -3.75 -12.20 9.06
CA PHE A 68 -3.25 -13.07 8.02
C PHE A 68 -3.03 -14.45 8.61
N HIS A 69 -3.68 -15.46 8.04
CA HIS A 69 -3.54 -16.86 8.43
C HIS A 69 -2.73 -17.57 7.36
N THR A 70 -1.46 -17.81 7.65
CA THR A 70 -0.56 -18.52 6.73
C THR A 70 -0.93 -20.00 6.69
N ILE A 71 -1.20 -20.55 5.50
CA ILE A 71 -1.59 -21.95 5.32
C ILE A 71 -0.39 -22.77 4.84
N GLN A 72 0.28 -22.30 3.78
CA GLN A 72 1.46 -22.95 3.23
C GLN A 72 2.56 -21.92 2.97
N TRP A 73 3.80 -22.37 3.08
CA TRP A 73 4.98 -21.55 2.87
C TRP A 73 6.13 -22.40 2.33
N TYR A 74 7.11 -21.73 1.77
CA TYR A 74 8.37 -22.30 1.36
C TYR A 74 9.46 -21.91 2.38
N GLN A 75 10.16 -22.92 2.90
CA GLN A 75 11.14 -22.87 4.01
C GLN A 75 10.60 -22.34 5.35
N HIS A 76 10.22 -21.06 5.42
CA HIS A 76 9.72 -20.40 6.64
C HIS A 76 8.54 -19.47 6.31
N PRO A 77 7.52 -19.34 7.17
CA PRO A 77 6.41 -18.43 6.95
C PRO A 77 6.87 -16.97 7.10
N SER A 78 7.30 -16.37 5.99
CA SER A 78 7.79 -15.00 5.93
C SER A 78 6.93 -14.15 4.99
N LEU A 79 6.49 -12.99 5.49
CA LEU A 79 5.61 -12.06 4.79
C LEU A 79 6.05 -10.61 5.05
N ARG A 80 6.13 -9.83 3.98
CA ARG A 80 6.03 -8.37 3.99
C ARG A 80 4.68 -8.03 3.37
N VAL A 81 3.94 -7.12 3.97
CA VAL A 81 2.54 -6.86 3.60
C VAL A 81 2.30 -5.36 3.49
N GLU A 82 1.55 -4.97 2.47
CA GLU A 82 0.92 -3.65 2.33
C GLU A 82 -0.59 -3.85 2.18
N ILE A 83 -1.40 -3.01 2.85
CA ILE A 83 -2.86 -3.10 2.80
C ILE A 83 -3.38 -1.99 1.90
N ILE A 84 -4.15 -2.35 0.87
CA ILE A 84 -4.75 -1.40 -0.05
C ILE A 84 -6.17 -1.09 0.43
N GLY A 85 -6.48 0.20 0.51
CA GLY A 85 -7.83 0.66 0.76
C GLY A 85 -7.94 2.17 0.69
N CYS A 86 -9.12 2.66 1.05
CA CYS A 86 -9.39 4.07 1.21
C CYS A 86 -10.12 4.28 2.55
N GLN A 87 -10.09 5.52 3.02
CA GLN A 87 -10.96 6.01 4.08
C GLN A 87 -11.82 7.11 3.48
N GLU A 88 -13.09 7.16 3.89
CA GLU A 88 -13.98 8.25 3.49
C GLU A 88 -13.35 9.60 3.87
N CYS A 89 -13.48 10.59 2.98
CA CYS A 89 -12.95 11.95 3.15
C CYS A 89 -11.41 12.09 3.32
N LYS A 90 -10.61 11.08 2.97
CA LYS A 90 -9.12 11.17 2.97
C LYS A 90 -8.49 11.17 1.58
N GLN A 91 -9.19 11.68 0.58
CA GLN A 91 -8.61 11.84 -0.76
C GLN A 91 -7.58 12.98 -0.76
N TYR A 92 -6.44 12.76 -1.42
CA TYR A 92 -5.42 13.79 -1.58
C TYR A 92 -5.92 14.90 -2.51
N LEU A 93 -6.34 16.04 -1.95
CA LEU A 93 -6.80 17.19 -2.73
C LEU A 93 -5.65 18.08 -3.24
N GLY A 94 -4.49 18.03 -2.58
CA GLY A 94 -3.32 18.85 -2.91
C GLY A 94 -2.44 18.29 -4.03
N LEU A 95 -2.80 17.17 -4.64
CA LEU A 95 -2.04 16.57 -5.74
C LEU A 95 -2.56 17.09 -7.10
N PRO A 96 -1.68 17.32 -8.09
CA PRO A 96 -2.11 17.61 -9.45
C PRO A 96 -2.87 16.41 -10.06
N PRO A 97 -3.89 16.64 -10.91
CA PRO A 97 -4.34 17.93 -11.43
C PRO A 97 -5.31 18.70 -10.49
N TYR A 98 -5.73 18.10 -9.37
CA TYR A 98 -6.77 18.64 -8.50
C TYR A 98 -6.32 19.83 -7.66
N GLY A 99 -5.05 19.84 -7.24
CA GLY A 99 -4.43 20.93 -6.49
C GLY A 99 -3.36 21.65 -7.31
N LYS A 100 -3.43 22.98 -7.39
CA LYS A 100 -2.35 23.81 -7.92
C LYS A 100 -1.47 24.30 -6.78
N ILE A 101 -0.19 23.96 -6.82
CA ILE A 101 0.79 24.33 -5.79
C ILE A 101 1.57 25.56 -6.25
N SER A 102 1.63 26.58 -5.40
CA SER A 102 2.43 27.79 -5.59
C SER A 102 3.17 28.14 -4.32
N ALA A 103 4.32 28.80 -4.43
CA ALA A 103 5.11 29.23 -3.28
C ALA A 103 5.55 30.68 -3.45
N SER A 104 5.82 31.35 -2.33
CA SER A 104 6.28 32.75 -2.32
C SER A 104 7.67 32.92 -2.94
N THR A 105 8.53 31.90 -2.83
CA THR A 105 9.86 31.91 -3.45
C THR A 105 10.25 30.51 -3.92
N SER A 106 11.03 30.42 -4.99
CA SER A 106 11.69 29.18 -5.41
C SER A 106 13.08 29.48 -5.98
N TRP A 107 13.93 28.46 -6.03
CA TRP A 107 15.17 28.55 -6.79
C TRP A 107 14.89 28.65 -8.30
N PRO A 108 15.67 29.44 -9.06
CA PRO A 108 15.47 29.55 -10.50
C PRO A 108 15.81 28.24 -11.23
N TYR A 109 14.89 27.79 -12.09
CA TYR A 109 14.98 26.55 -12.88
C TYR A 109 16.29 26.41 -13.66
N ARG A 110 16.85 27.52 -14.12
CA ARG A 110 18.09 27.56 -14.93
C ARG A 110 19.34 26.99 -14.23
N ARG A 111 19.30 26.76 -12.91
CA ARG A 111 20.42 26.18 -12.16
C ARG A 111 20.23 24.71 -11.78
N ARG A 112 18.98 24.21 -11.74
CA ARG A 112 18.61 22.83 -11.38
C ARG A 112 17.26 22.49 -12.01
N ALA A 113 17.13 21.31 -12.61
CA ALA A 113 15.86 20.80 -13.14
C ALA A 113 14.85 20.35 -12.05
N SER A 114 14.93 20.94 -10.85
CA SER A 114 14.14 20.66 -9.65
C SER A 114 13.98 21.95 -8.82
N CYS A 115 13.38 21.87 -7.62
CA CYS A 115 13.13 23.00 -6.72
C CYS A 115 11.99 23.95 -7.14
N GLN A 116 11.12 23.57 -8.08
CA GLN A 116 9.95 24.37 -8.42
C GLN A 116 8.78 24.11 -7.44
N PRO A 117 7.88 25.09 -7.23
CA PRO A 117 6.70 24.88 -6.37
C PRO A 117 5.78 23.77 -6.90
N GLU A 118 5.68 23.65 -8.22
CA GLU A 118 4.91 22.58 -8.88
C GLU A 118 5.46 21.19 -8.61
N ASP A 119 6.76 21.06 -8.33
CA ASP A 119 7.40 19.80 -7.96
C ASP A 119 7.19 19.46 -6.46
N GLY A 120 6.58 20.36 -5.68
CA GLY A 120 6.44 20.23 -4.22
C GLY A 120 5.34 19.28 -3.75
N HIS A 121 4.89 18.34 -4.58
CA HIS A 121 3.85 17.36 -4.21
C HIS A 121 4.45 15.98 -3.89
N LEU A 122 3.73 15.20 -3.06
CA LEU A 122 4.21 13.91 -2.54
C LEU A 122 4.61 12.89 -3.62
N LEU A 123 3.95 12.92 -4.78
CA LEU A 123 4.21 11.99 -5.88
C LEU A 123 5.36 12.43 -6.81
N SER A 124 5.93 13.62 -6.60
CA SER A 124 7.05 14.09 -7.41
C SER A 124 8.34 13.39 -6.99
N ASN A 125 9.20 13.06 -7.95
CA ASN A 125 10.58 12.64 -7.69
C ASN A 125 11.53 13.83 -7.45
N LYS A 126 10.99 15.04 -7.48
CA LYS A 126 11.64 16.31 -7.17
C LYS A 126 11.02 16.90 -5.91
N GLY A 127 11.39 18.12 -5.59
CA GLY A 127 10.77 18.86 -4.49
C GLY A 127 10.83 20.35 -4.74
N TRP A 128 10.30 21.12 -3.80
CA TRP A 128 10.38 22.57 -3.77
C TRP A 128 11.50 23.04 -2.82
N CYS A 129 12.17 24.14 -3.17
CA CYS A 129 13.24 24.71 -2.34
C CYS A 129 13.04 26.23 -2.20
N SER A 130 13.03 26.74 -0.97
CA SER A 130 12.94 28.18 -0.71
C SER A 130 14.21 28.91 -1.18
N LYS A 131 14.05 30.16 -1.62
CA LYS A 131 15.19 30.96 -2.13
C LYS A 131 16.04 31.56 -0.99
N LYS A 132 15.45 31.82 0.18
CA LYS A 132 16.12 32.48 1.32
C LYS A 132 16.58 31.45 2.34
N ARG A 133 17.87 31.49 2.69
CA ARG A 133 18.42 30.80 3.88
C ARG A 133 18.44 31.82 5.02
N TYR A 134 17.93 31.45 6.19
CA TYR A 134 18.21 32.15 7.45
C TYR A 134 19.55 31.66 7.97
#